data_AF-A0A137QAC9-F1
#
_entry.id   AF-A0A137QAC9-F1
#
_cell.length_a   1.000
_cell.length_b   1.000
_cell.length_c   1.000
_cell.angle_alpha   90.00
_cell.angle_beta   90.00
_cell.angle_gamma   90.00
#
_symmetry.space_group_name_H-M   'P 1'
#
loop_
_entity.id
_entity.type
_entity.pdbx_description
1 polymer ?
#
loop_
_entity_poly.entity_id
_entity_poly.type
_entity_poly.pdbx_seq_one_letter_code
_entity_poly.pdbx_strand_id
1 'polypeptide(L)'
;MVLARRASLGDLPSLPPIFNHCIENTVISFRLSPIGVDFFEDILNTTCAHDLPFFVATTLASPTEPSTDVEGILVVENVIGYAYAMPWRASYAAYRHTIEISIYVHPEYQSVGAGTALMDTLMTALRTTRVRDPTANPDMVKDCDDDDGGLEKADGTGRIREVLVIMSLDIEGRDGGLGFILGGDLKGLGT
;
A
#
# COMPACT_ATOMS: atom_id res chain seq x y z
N MET A 1 -7.90 -9.46 -15.21
CA MET A 1 -8.54 -8.44 -14.35
C MET A 1 -7.59 -8.16 -13.19
N VAL A 2 -7.41 -6.90 -12.81
CA VAL A 2 -6.62 -6.50 -11.63
C VAL A 2 -7.57 -6.22 -10.48
N LEU A 3 -7.28 -6.78 -9.31
CA LEU A 3 -8.02 -6.56 -8.07
C LEU A 3 -7.06 -6.05 -6.99
N ALA A 4 -7.48 -5.05 -6.21
CA ALA A 4 -6.75 -4.64 -5.02
C ALA A 4 -7.47 -5.18 -3.77
N ARG A 5 -6.72 -5.80 -2.86
CA ARG A 5 -7.23 -6.36 -1.59
C ARG A 5 -6.25 -6.17 -0.45
N ARG A 6 -6.72 -6.32 0.79
CA ARG A 6 -5.85 -6.22 1.97
C ARG A 6 -4.67 -7.19 1.86
N ALA A 7 -3.50 -6.70 2.25
CA ALA A 7 -2.30 -7.52 2.37
C ALA A 7 -2.44 -8.48 3.55
N SER A 8 -1.91 -9.69 3.39
CA SER A 8 -1.84 -10.73 4.42
C SER A 8 -0.42 -11.25 4.55
N LEU A 9 -0.14 -12.02 5.61
CA LEU A 9 1.15 -12.69 5.79
C LEU A 9 1.55 -13.57 4.57
N GLY A 10 0.57 -14.14 3.88
CA GLY A 10 0.81 -14.96 2.69
C GLY A 10 1.34 -14.19 1.48
N ASP A 11 1.15 -12.87 1.43
CA ASP A 11 1.58 -12.04 0.31
C ASP A 11 3.04 -11.57 0.46
N LEU A 12 3.57 -11.53 1.69
CA LEU A 12 4.87 -10.92 1.99
C LEU A 12 6.04 -11.50 1.19
N PRO A 13 6.13 -12.82 0.92
CA PRO A 13 7.19 -13.38 0.09
C PRO A 13 7.23 -12.82 -1.35
N SER A 14 6.12 -12.30 -1.86
CA SER A 14 6.03 -11.75 -3.22
C SER A 14 6.43 -10.27 -3.34
N LEU A 15 6.60 -9.56 -2.23
CA LEU A 15 6.85 -8.11 -2.23
C LEU A 15 8.33 -7.71 -2.41
N PRO A 16 9.32 -8.38 -1.79
CA PRO A 16 10.72 -8.03 -1.96
C PRO A 16 11.22 -8.00 -3.41
N PRO A 17 10.86 -8.95 -4.30
CA PRO A 17 11.27 -8.88 -5.69
C PRO A 17 10.84 -7.58 -6.39
N ILE A 18 9.64 -7.07 -6.10
CA ILE A 18 9.13 -5.81 -6.66
C ILE A 18 9.99 -4.63 -6.19
N PHE A 19 10.24 -4.53 -4.89
CA PHE A 19 10.98 -3.40 -4.34
C PHE A 19 12.48 -3.46 -4.64
N ASN A 20 13.07 -4.66 -4.60
CA ASN A 20 14.49 -4.86 -4.91
C ASN A 20 14.79 -4.52 -6.37
N HIS A 21 13.87 -4.80 -7.30
CA HIS A 21 13.99 -4.29 -8.66
C HIS A 21 14.10 -2.75 -8.69
N CYS A 22 13.29 -2.04 -7.88
CA CYS A 22 13.36 -0.59 -7.78
C CYS A 22 14.68 -0.11 -7.15
N ILE A 23 15.21 -0.81 -6.15
CA ILE A 23 16.52 -0.50 -5.53
C ILE A 23 17.65 -0.62 -6.56
N GLU A 24 17.63 -1.68 -7.37
CA GLU A 24 18.72 -1.99 -8.30
C GLU A 24 18.67 -1.16 -9.58
N ASN A 25 17.47 -0.83 -10.06
CA ASN A 25 17.27 -0.34 -11.43
C ASN A 25 16.68 1.08 -11.50
N THR A 26 16.39 1.72 -10.38
CA THR A 26 15.72 3.03 -10.37
C THR A 26 16.21 3.95 -9.26
N VAL A 27 15.79 5.21 -9.29
CA VAL A 27 16.07 6.21 -8.25
C VAL A 27 14.89 6.45 -7.30
N ILE A 28 13.85 5.60 -7.36
CA ILE A 28 12.60 5.80 -6.59
C ILE A 28 12.70 5.39 -5.12
N SER A 29 13.81 4.77 -4.74
CA SER A 29 14.13 4.40 -3.37
C SER A 29 15.48 4.98 -2.99
N PHE A 30 15.63 5.38 -1.73
CA PHE A 30 16.93 5.77 -1.18
C PHE A 30 17.69 4.59 -0.57
N ARG A 31 17.14 3.37 -0.63
CA ARG A 31 17.88 2.16 -0.23
C ARG A 31 18.88 1.76 -1.31
N LEU A 32 20.02 1.24 -0.86
CA LEU A 32 21.11 0.78 -1.71
C LEU A 32 21.39 -0.73 -1.57
N SER A 33 20.65 -1.42 -0.71
CA SER A 33 20.83 -2.85 -0.45
C SER A 33 19.49 -3.57 -0.49
N PRO A 34 19.43 -4.78 -1.06
CA PRO A 34 18.21 -5.58 -1.11
C PRO A 34 17.61 -5.78 0.27
N ILE A 35 16.30 -5.88 0.31
CA ILE A 35 15.51 -6.18 1.51
C ILE A 35 14.94 -7.60 1.46
N GLY A 36 14.67 -8.15 2.64
CA GLY A 36 13.99 -9.42 2.83
C GLY A 36 12.50 -9.25 3.15
N VAL A 37 11.89 -10.37 3.52
CA VAL A 37 10.48 -10.45 3.94
C VAL A 37 10.24 -9.74 5.27
N ASP A 38 11.24 -9.76 6.16
CA ASP A 38 11.27 -9.08 7.47
C ASP A 38 10.89 -7.60 7.37
N PHE A 39 11.38 -6.91 6.33
CA PHE A 39 11.01 -5.51 6.09
C PHE A 39 9.49 -5.31 5.90
N PHE A 40 8.83 -6.24 5.22
CA PHE A 40 7.38 -6.15 4.98
C PHE A 40 6.56 -6.70 6.13
N GLU A 41 7.11 -7.61 6.94
CA GLU A 41 6.53 -7.98 8.24
C GLU A 41 6.44 -6.75 9.15
N ASP A 42 7.51 -5.96 9.24
CA ASP A 42 7.53 -4.70 10.00
C ASP A 42 6.50 -3.69 9.49
N ILE A 43 6.35 -3.55 8.17
CA ILE A 43 5.31 -2.71 7.58
C ILE A 43 3.92 -3.23 7.95
N LEU A 44 3.65 -4.52 7.79
CA LEU A 44 2.36 -5.11 8.09
C LEU A 44 1.99 -4.92 9.57
N ASN A 45 2.94 -5.16 10.48
CA ASN A 45 2.77 -4.96 11.91
C ASN A 45 2.53 -3.49 12.26
N THR A 46 3.31 -2.57 11.68
CA THR A 46 3.17 -1.13 11.94
C THR A 46 1.84 -0.60 11.42
N THR A 47 1.46 -0.96 10.19
CA THR A 47 0.18 -0.54 9.61
C THR A 47 -1.00 -1.05 10.43
N CYS A 48 -0.95 -2.30 10.89
CA CYS A 48 -1.94 -2.86 11.81
C CYS A 48 -2.02 -2.09 13.14
N ALA A 49 -0.87 -1.82 13.78
CA ALA A 49 -0.83 -1.12 15.07
C ALA A 49 -1.39 0.32 15.03
N HIS A 50 -1.37 0.94 13.85
CA HIS A 50 -1.82 2.30 13.61
C HIS A 50 -3.16 2.40 12.85
N ASP A 51 -3.86 1.29 12.64
CA ASP A 51 -5.11 1.23 11.86
C ASP A 51 -4.97 1.77 10.41
N LEU A 52 -3.76 1.69 9.85
CA LEU A 52 -3.43 2.19 8.52
C LEU A 52 -3.59 1.10 7.45
N PRO A 53 -3.95 1.49 6.21
CA PRO A 53 -4.13 0.53 5.13
C PRO A 53 -2.83 0.00 4.53
N PHE A 54 -2.84 -1.29 4.23
CA PHE A 54 -1.86 -1.99 3.39
C PHE A 54 -2.62 -2.91 2.42
N PHE A 55 -2.42 -2.69 1.13
CA PHE A 55 -3.08 -3.40 0.04
C PHE A 55 -2.06 -4.02 -0.92
N VAL A 56 -2.44 -5.14 -1.52
CA VAL A 56 -1.77 -5.76 -2.66
C VAL A 56 -2.68 -5.73 -3.89
N ALA A 57 -2.10 -5.58 -5.07
CA ALA A 57 -2.77 -5.75 -6.34
C ALA A 57 -2.48 -7.14 -6.86
N THR A 58 -3.52 -7.87 -7.23
CA THR A 58 -3.41 -9.23 -7.76
C THR A 58 -3.99 -9.32 -9.17
N THR A 59 -3.44 -10.22 -9.97
CA THR A 59 -4.10 -10.71 -11.19
C THR A 59 -4.62 -12.11 -10.95
N LEU A 60 -5.76 -12.41 -11.56
CA LEU A 60 -6.20 -13.79 -11.68
C LEU A 60 -5.35 -14.43 -12.79
N ALA A 61 -4.41 -15.30 -12.41
CA ALA A 61 -3.76 -16.18 -13.36
C ALA A 61 -4.66 -17.39 -13.60
N SER A 62 -5.05 -17.63 -14.85
CA SER A 62 -5.45 -18.98 -15.24
C SER A 62 -4.19 -19.83 -15.23
N PRO A 63 -4.19 -21.04 -14.64
CA PRO A 63 -3.08 -21.97 -14.82
C PRO A 63 -2.79 -22.07 -16.33
N THR A 64 -1.54 -21.78 -16.74
CA THR A 64 -1.11 -21.80 -18.15
C THR A 64 -1.21 -23.20 -18.76
N GLU A 65 -1.40 -24.22 -17.94
CA GLU A 65 -1.70 -25.59 -18.37
C GLU A 65 -2.88 -26.11 -17.53
N PRO A 66 -3.96 -26.63 -18.15
CA PRO A 66 -4.95 -27.39 -17.40
C PRO A 66 -4.24 -28.63 -16.84
N SER A 67 -4.03 -28.66 -15.51
CA SER A 67 -3.67 -29.90 -14.84
C SER A 67 -4.86 -30.85 -14.96
N THR A 68 -4.81 -31.72 -15.95
CA THR A 68 -5.66 -32.92 -16.02
C THR A 68 -5.49 -33.65 -14.68
N ASP A 69 -6.60 -33.91 -13.98
CA ASP A 69 -6.72 -34.73 -12.75
C ASP A 69 -6.87 -34.01 -11.39
N VAL A 70 -7.40 -32.78 -11.32
CA VAL A 70 -7.97 -32.26 -10.06
C VAL A 70 -9.31 -31.56 -10.33
N GLU A 71 -10.38 -32.04 -9.67
CA GLU A 71 -11.71 -31.43 -9.70
C GLU A 71 -11.68 -30.12 -8.89
N GLY A 72 -11.35 -29.02 -9.56
CA GLY A 72 -11.29 -27.68 -8.98
C GLY A 72 -10.27 -26.80 -9.72
N ILE A 73 -10.71 -25.65 -10.24
CA ILE A 73 -9.80 -24.65 -10.80
C ILE A 73 -9.08 -23.95 -9.64
N LEU A 74 -7.80 -24.28 -9.43
CA LEU A 74 -6.91 -23.50 -8.57
C LEU A 74 -6.64 -22.16 -9.25
N VAL A 75 -7.35 -21.12 -8.83
CA VAL A 75 -7.02 -19.74 -9.22
C VAL A 75 -5.90 -19.28 -8.30
N VAL A 76 -4.69 -19.16 -8.83
CA VAL A 76 -3.56 -18.60 -8.09
C VAL A 76 -3.56 -17.09 -8.36
N GLU A 77 -3.73 -16.31 -7.29
CA GLU A 77 -3.56 -14.87 -7.37
C GLU A 77 -2.09 -14.53 -7.45
N ASN A 78 -1.68 -13.85 -8.53
CA ASN A 78 -0.32 -13.34 -8.65
C ASN A 78 -0.27 -11.90 -8.13
N VAL A 79 0.53 -11.63 -7.11
CA VAL A 79 0.75 -10.27 -6.60
C VAL A 79 1.63 -9.51 -7.61
N ILE A 80 1.10 -8.39 -8.11
CA ILE A 80 1.74 -7.57 -9.15
C ILE A 80 2.01 -6.14 -8.70
N GLY A 81 1.75 -5.82 -7.44
CA GLY A 81 1.99 -4.51 -6.87
C GLY A 81 1.44 -4.42 -5.46
N TYR A 82 1.81 -3.36 -4.75
CA TYR A 82 1.34 -3.11 -3.39
C TYR A 82 1.34 -1.62 -3.07
N ALA A 83 0.56 -1.25 -2.06
CA ALA A 83 0.47 0.11 -1.54
C ALA A 83 0.22 0.10 -0.04
N TYR A 84 0.89 0.97 0.71
CA TYR A 84 0.68 1.11 2.15
C TYR A 84 0.74 2.58 2.58
N ALA A 85 0.16 2.86 3.74
CA ALA A 85 0.26 4.14 4.44
C ALA A 85 1.00 3.97 5.77
N MET A 86 1.90 4.89 6.09
CA MET A 86 2.67 4.88 7.34
C MET A 86 2.59 6.24 8.05
N PRO A 87 2.75 6.30 9.38
CA PRO A 87 2.83 7.57 10.09
C PRO A 87 4.06 8.37 9.64
N TRP A 88 3.88 9.64 9.31
CA TRP A 88 5.01 10.49 8.94
C TRP A 88 5.74 11.01 10.18
N ARG A 89 7.04 10.71 10.30
CA ARG A 89 7.92 11.19 11.39
C ARG A 89 7.27 11.05 12.77
N ALA A 90 6.85 9.83 13.11
CA ALA A 90 6.06 9.50 14.31
C ALA A 90 6.63 10.04 15.64
N SER A 91 7.95 10.29 15.72
CA SER A 91 8.59 10.90 16.91
C SER A 91 8.12 12.32 17.23
N TYR A 92 7.45 13.03 16.32
CA TYR A 92 6.94 14.38 16.55
C TYR A 92 5.41 14.38 16.58
N ALA A 93 4.81 14.63 17.75
CA ALA A 93 3.35 14.60 17.96
C ALA A 93 2.55 15.59 17.07
N ALA A 94 3.21 16.61 16.51
CA ALA A 94 2.58 17.53 15.55
C ALA A 94 2.21 16.85 14.22
N TYR A 95 2.93 15.81 13.79
CA TYR A 95 2.65 15.06 12.56
C TYR A 95 1.62 13.94 12.74
N ARG A 96 0.93 13.85 13.89
CA ARG A 96 -0.12 12.83 14.12
C ARG A 96 -1.31 12.89 13.14
N HIS A 97 -1.39 13.89 12.27
CA HIS A 97 -2.41 13.97 11.22
C HIS A 97 -1.85 13.80 9.81
N THR A 98 -0.54 13.52 9.71
CA THR A 98 0.21 13.41 8.47
C THR A 98 0.66 11.97 8.31
N ILE A 99 0.32 11.38 7.17
CA ILE A 99 0.74 10.04 6.78
C ILE A 99 1.51 10.10 5.48
N GLU A 100 2.45 9.19 5.31
CA GLU A 100 3.15 8.96 4.05
C GLU A 100 2.54 7.74 3.35
N ILE A 101 2.37 7.80 2.03
CA ILE A 101 1.98 6.63 1.24
C ILE A 101 3.08 6.21 0.28
N SER A 102 3.18 4.89 0.09
CA SER A 102 4.10 4.26 -0.83
C SER A 102 3.34 3.32 -1.74
N ILE A 103 3.62 3.36 -3.05
CA ILE A 103 2.98 2.49 -4.06
C ILE A 103 4.05 1.97 -5.01
N TYR A 104 4.07 0.65 -5.22
CA TYR A 104 4.98 0.00 -6.14
C TYR A 104 4.23 -1.02 -7.01
N VAL A 105 4.59 -1.07 -8.29
CA VAL A 105 4.03 -2.01 -9.27
C VAL A 105 5.18 -2.80 -9.87
N HIS A 106 4.97 -4.10 -10.05
CA HIS A 106 5.94 -4.99 -10.67
C HIS A 106 6.29 -4.47 -12.08
N PRO A 107 7.58 -4.46 -12.48
CA PRO A 107 8.02 -3.86 -13.75
C PRO A 107 7.32 -4.45 -14.99
N GLU A 108 7.01 -5.74 -14.98
CA GLU A 108 6.30 -6.42 -16.09
C GLU A 108 4.79 -6.14 -16.15
N TYR A 109 4.22 -5.54 -15.09
CA TYR A 109 2.79 -5.26 -14.98
C TYR A 109 2.50 -3.75 -14.93
N GLN A 110 3.36 -2.94 -15.55
CA GLN A 110 3.12 -1.52 -15.71
C GLN A 110 2.01 -1.25 -16.74
N SER A 111 1.30 -0.13 -16.59
CA SER A 111 0.24 0.32 -17.51
C SER A 111 -0.96 -0.63 -17.67
N VAL A 112 -1.17 -1.59 -16.76
CA VAL A 112 -2.33 -2.51 -16.75
C VAL A 112 -3.44 -2.09 -15.77
N GLY A 113 -3.34 -0.89 -15.19
CA GLY A 113 -4.30 -0.36 -14.21
C GLY A 113 -4.02 -0.71 -12.74
N ALA A 114 -2.92 -1.40 -12.43
CA ALA A 114 -2.58 -1.82 -11.06
C ALA A 114 -2.35 -0.64 -10.10
N GLY A 115 -1.59 0.38 -10.54
CA GLY A 115 -1.36 1.58 -9.73
C GLY A 115 -2.65 2.35 -9.44
N THR A 116 -3.55 2.46 -10.41
CA THR A 116 -4.87 3.09 -10.23
C THR A 116 -5.71 2.31 -9.23
N ALA A 117 -5.82 0.99 -9.38
CA ALA A 117 -6.58 0.15 -8.46
C ALA A 117 -6.07 0.25 -7.02
N LEU A 118 -4.74 0.27 -6.84
CA LEU A 118 -4.11 0.45 -5.53
C LEU A 118 -4.42 1.83 -4.93
N MET A 119 -4.23 2.90 -5.71
CA MET A 119 -4.45 4.26 -5.22
C MET A 119 -5.91 4.51 -4.85
N ASP A 120 -6.86 4.10 -5.70
CA ASP A 120 -8.29 4.29 -5.43
C ASP A 120 -8.72 3.57 -4.16
N THR A 121 -8.25 2.34 -3.98
CA THR A 121 -8.52 1.51 -2.80
C THR A 121 -7.90 2.13 -1.54
N LEU A 122 -6.64 2.57 -1.64
CA LEU A 122 -5.91 3.22 -0.55
C LEU A 122 -6.60 4.51 -0.09
N MET A 123 -6.92 5.40 -1.04
CA MET A 123 -7.58 6.68 -0.75
C MET A 123 -8.98 6.50 -0.17
N THR A 124 -9.72 5.49 -0.66
CA THR A 124 -11.03 5.14 -0.10
C THR A 124 -10.91 4.71 1.35
N ALA A 125 -9.95 3.85 1.68
CA ALA A 125 -9.72 3.43 3.06
C ALA A 125 -9.29 4.59 3.98
N LEU A 126 -8.34 5.41 3.53
CA LEU A 126 -7.79 6.53 4.31
C LEU A 126 -8.85 7.59 4.70
N ARG A 127 -9.90 7.78 3.89
CA ARG A 127 -11.01 8.70 4.22
C ARG A 127 -11.77 8.29 5.47
N THR A 128 -11.79 7.00 5.77
CA THR A 128 -12.45 6.43 6.95
C THR A 128 -11.49 6.09 8.07
N THR A 129 -10.18 6.04 7.80
CA THR A 129 -9.15 5.77 8.81
C THR A 129 -9.08 6.88 9.86
N ARG A 130 -9.00 6.46 11.13
CA ARG A 130 -8.71 7.34 12.25
C ARG A 130 -7.25 7.18 12.63
N VAL A 131 -6.57 8.29 12.90
CA VAL A 131 -5.21 8.25 13.42
C VAL A 131 -5.27 8.02 14.91
N ARG A 132 -4.60 6.97 15.36
CA ARG A 132 -4.41 6.67 16.77
C ARG A 132 -3.60 7.78 17.44
N ASP A 133 -4.02 8.20 18.63
CA ASP A 133 -3.28 9.18 19.42
C ASP A 133 -1.90 8.58 19.80
N PRO A 134 -0.78 9.23 19.45
CA PRO A 134 0.56 8.74 19.82
C PRO A 134 0.82 8.74 21.34
N THR A 135 -0.05 9.36 22.15
CA THR A 135 -0.04 9.29 23.62
C THR A 135 -0.92 8.16 24.18
N ALA A 136 -1.69 7.48 23.33
CA ALA A 136 -2.46 6.31 23.75
C ALA A 136 -1.54 5.15 24.14
N ASN A 137 -1.94 4.38 25.15
CA ASN A 137 -1.15 3.28 25.69
C ASN A 137 -0.73 2.30 24.56
N PRO A 138 0.58 2.05 24.36
CA PRO A 138 1.08 1.13 23.34
C PRO A 138 0.67 -0.33 23.55
N ASP A 139 0.29 -0.71 24.78
CA ASP A 139 -0.11 -2.10 25.11
C ASP A 139 -1.52 -2.48 24.62
N MET A 140 -2.31 -1.54 24.09
CA MET A 140 -3.55 -1.88 23.37
C MET A 140 -3.21 -2.26 21.93
N VAL A 141 -2.71 -3.47 21.72
CA VAL A 141 -2.69 -4.09 20.38
C VAL A 141 -4.10 -4.61 20.12
N LYS A 142 -4.77 -4.07 19.10
CA LYS A 142 -5.99 -4.69 18.56
C LYS A 142 -5.55 -5.76 17.57
N ASP A 143 -6.22 -6.91 17.61
CA ASP A 143 -6.04 -7.94 16.60
C ASP A 143 -6.50 -7.41 15.23
N CYS A 144 -5.79 -7.80 14.18
CA CYS A 144 -5.96 -7.30 12.81
C CYS A 144 -7.37 -7.53 12.23
N ASP A 145 -8.15 -8.43 12.85
CA ASP A 145 -9.42 -8.96 12.37
C ASP A 145 -10.65 -8.30 13.05
N ASP A 146 -10.45 -7.37 13.99
CA ASP A 146 -11.55 -6.74 14.74
C ASP A 146 -12.14 -5.51 14.02
N ASP A 147 -13.13 -5.76 13.16
CA ASP A 147 -14.03 -4.75 12.58
C ASP A 147 -15.03 -4.23 13.63
N ASP A 148 -14.56 -3.43 14.58
CA ASP A 148 -15.44 -2.84 15.60
C ASP A 148 -16.20 -1.64 15.03
N GLY A 149 -17.45 -1.89 14.63
CA GLY A 149 -18.48 -0.92 14.22
C GLY A 149 -18.94 0.06 15.31
N GLY A 150 -18.07 0.44 16.25
CA GLY A 150 -18.33 1.40 17.32
C GLY A 150 -18.24 2.86 16.85
N LEU A 151 -19.32 3.39 16.27
CA LEU A 151 -19.47 4.81 15.95
C LEU A 151 -19.74 5.66 17.22
N GLU A 152 -18.78 5.74 18.14
CA GLU A 152 -18.82 6.80 19.15
C GLU A 152 -18.44 8.15 18.53
N LYS A 153 -19.33 9.13 18.75
CA LYS A 153 -19.20 10.51 18.28
C LYS A 153 -18.05 11.19 19.02
N ALA A 154 -16.93 11.42 18.32
CA ALA A 154 -15.81 12.22 18.82
C ALA A 154 -15.45 13.32 17.81
N ASP A 155 -15.06 14.47 18.36
CA ASP A 155 -14.89 15.85 17.85
C ASP A 155 -13.92 16.09 16.66
N GLY A 156 -13.73 15.15 15.73
CA GLY A 156 -12.89 15.35 14.54
C GLY A 156 -11.38 15.52 14.82
N THR A 157 -10.94 15.28 16.05
CA THR A 157 -9.53 15.38 16.48
C THR A 157 -8.67 14.18 16.09
N GLY A 158 -9.22 13.14 15.45
CA GLY A 158 -8.51 11.89 15.12
C GLY A 158 -8.52 11.49 13.65
N ARG A 159 -8.70 12.41 12.70
CA ARG A 159 -8.68 12.08 11.26
C ARG A 159 -7.32 12.40 10.63
N ILE A 160 -7.00 11.68 9.57
CA ILE A 160 -5.92 12.05 8.65
C ILE A 160 -6.31 13.38 8.01
N ARG A 161 -5.40 14.36 8.05
CA ARG A 161 -5.61 15.69 7.46
C ARG A 161 -4.69 15.97 6.29
N GLU A 162 -3.56 15.26 6.25
CA GLU A 162 -2.52 15.46 5.25
C GLU A 162 -1.95 14.11 4.81
N VAL A 163 -1.80 13.96 3.50
CA VAL A 163 -1.12 12.82 2.88
C VAL A 163 0.12 13.36 2.19
N LEU A 164 1.28 12.90 2.64
CA LEU A 164 2.56 13.17 2.00
C LEU A 164 2.84 12.05 1.00
N VAL A 165 3.21 12.46 -0.22
CA VAL A 165 3.71 11.55 -1.25
C VAL A 165 5.10 12.01 -1.61
N ILE A 166 6.11 11.19 -1.31
CA ILE A 166 7.48 11.43 -1.74
C ILE A 166 7.71 10.61 -3.00
N MET A 167 8.01 11.30 -4.09
CA MET A 167 8.25 10.67 -5.39
C MET A 167 9.64 11.01 -5.88
N SER A 168 10.29 10.04 -6.52
CA SER A 168 11.39 10.32 -7.42
C SER A 168 10.86 10.45 -8.84
N LEU A 169 11.30 11.49 -9.53
CA LEU A 169 10.95 11.74 -10.92
C LEU A 169 11.95 11.00 -11.81
N ASP A 170 11.46 10.10 -12.65
CA ASP A 170 12.22 9.63 -13.81
C ASP A 170 12.02 10.64 -14.94
N ILE A 171 13.09 11.33 -15.31
CA ILE A 171 13.10 12.36 -16.35
C ILE A 171 13.51 11.81 -17.72
N GLU A 172 13.96 10.55 -17.78
CA GLU A 172 14.36 9.85 -19.01
C GLU A 172 13.31 8.82 -19.46
N GLY A 173 12.20 8.72 -18.72
CA GLY A 173 11.08 7.85 -19.01
C GLY A 173 10.35 8.16 -20.32
N ARG A 174 9.38 7.30 -20.66
CA ARG A 174 8.61 7.35 -21.92
C ARG A 174 8.08 8.77 -22.20
N ASP A 175 8.27 9.22 -23.44
CA ASP A 175 7.88 10.55 -23.96
C ASP A 175 8.60 11.76 -23.33
N GLY A 176 9.80 11.58 -22.74
CA GLY A 176 10.52 12.65 -22.03
C GLY A 176 9.74 13.17 -20.83
N GLY A 177 8.80 12.34 -20.34
CA GLY A 177 7.82 12.70 -19.35
C GLY A 177 8.46 12.80 -17.97
N LEU A 178 8.14 13.87 -17.26
CA LEU A 178 8.17 13.88 -15.81
C LEU A 178 7.19 12.78 -15.34
N GLY A 179 7.69 11.57 -15.14
CA GLY A 179 6.89 10.43 -14.70
C GLY A 179 6.29 10.73 -13.34
N PHE A 180 5.05 11.22 -13.32
CA PHE A 180 4.23 11.36 -12.13
C PHE A 180 3.77 9.95 -11.72
N ILE A 181 4.24 9.42 -10.60
CA ILE A 181 3.47 8.42 -9.86
C ILE A 181 2.43 9.17 -9.02
N LEU A 182 1.39 9.64 -9.72
CA LEU A 182 0.17 10.35 -9.28
C LEU A 182 0.26 11.87 -9.07
N GLY A 183 -0.13 12.57 -10.14
CA GLY A 183 -0.42 14.01 -10.17
C GLY A 183 -1.85 14.21 -10.61
N GLY A 184 -2.75 14.30 -9.64
CA GLY A 184 -4.13 14.74 -9.82
C GLY A 184 -4.47 15.72 -8.71
N ASP A 185 -5.10 16.83 -9.08
CA ASP A 185 -5.65 17.81 -8.16
C ASP A 185 -6.67 17.14 -7.22
N LEU A 186 -6.47 17.28 -5.90
CA LEU A 186 -7.38 16.77 -4.87
C LEU A 186 -8.80 17.35 -4.97
N LYS A 187 -9.02 18.39 -5.78
CA LYS A 187 -10.36 18.92 -6.08
C LYS A 187 -11.13 18.15 -7.17
N GLY A 188 -10.52 17.17 -7.83
CA GLY A 188 -11.16 16.38 -8.91
C GLY A 188 -11.70 15.00 -8.51
N LEU A 189 -11.48 14.54 -7.27
CA LEU A 189 -11.98 13.24 -6.80
C LEU A 189 -13.43 13.35 -6.33
N GLY A 190 -14.34 13.56 -7.29
CA GLY A 190 -15.79 13.54 -7.04
C GLY A 190 -16.63 14.39 -7.97
N THR A 191 -16.58 14.12 -9.28
CA THR A 191 -17.71 14.21 -10.23
C THR A 191 -17.40 13.36 -11.45
#